data_AF-A1RW95-F1
#
_entry.id   AF-A1RW95-F1
#
_cell.length_a   1.000
_cell.length_b   1.000
_cell.length_c   1.000
_cell.angle_alpha   90.00
_cell.angle_beta   90.00
_cell.angle_gamma   90.00
#
_symmetry.space_group_name_H-M   'P 1'
#
loop_
_entity.id
_entity.type
_entity.pdbx_description
1 polymer ?
#
loop_
_entity_poly.entity_id
_entity_poly.type
_entity_poly.pdbx_seq_one_letter_code
_entity_poly.pdbx_strand_id
1 'polypeptide(L)'
;MGEDICWSGSPSPASYLGSYLRGLVPTVAVAALESSAGLLPPVLAGLSSSLAFVLKWALPGMSPVEGLLYVLGALLAILVALLDWIINVRVGLLAFSLVAFVGVEALRVVLGLSLGLGARLALLSLFSAGWVLAVDLRRRTYRYFVGYRKVGITGGLLRRVERYISGDMVSDVIVVKPLLGRLLGFGHVVPVTPSGLGLGETFSVGAAGASAFKGLAVGVGGGRIVRDIAPREWNCLYGVKNPDRVRDLILLGCAPQGRSAGAAAAER
;
A
#
# COMPACT_ATOMS: atom_id res chain seq x y z
N MET A 1 -25.57 16.36 -20.00
CA MET A 1 -25.47 15.26 -19.01
C MET A 1 -24.70 15.77 -17.80
N GLY A 2 -25.35 16.63 -17.00
CA GLY A 2 -24.84 17.06 -15.70
C GLY A 2 -25.60 16.26 -14.66
N GLU A 3 -25.00 15.18 -14.16
CA GLU A 3 -25.51 14.54 -12.96
C GLU A 3 -24.98 15.31 -11.76
N ASP A 4 -25.84 15.60 -10.79
CA ASP A 4 -25.51 16.38 -9.60
C ASP A 4 -24.47 15.63 -8.74
N ILE A 5 -23.19 15.88 -9.01
CA ILE A 5 -22.06 15.39 -8.21
C ILE A 5 -22.00 16.26 -6.96
N CYS A 6 -22.26 15.64 -5.81
CA CYS A 6 -22.24 16.33 -4.53
C CYS A 6 -20.84 16.47 -3.97
N TRP A 7 -20.00 15.47 -4.27
CA TRP A 7 -18.63 15.43 -3.82
C TRP A 7 -17.79 14.68 -4.83
N SER A 8 -16.59 15.20 -5.08
CA SER A 8 -15.54 14.48 -5.80
C SER A 8 -14.23 14.63 -5.07
N GLY A 9 -13.39 13.62 -5.16
CA GLY A 9 -12.09 13.63 -4.51
C GLY A 9 -11.16 12.56 -5.03
N SER A 10 -9.92 12.64 -4.58
CA SER A 10 -8.87 11.67 -4.90
C SER A 10 -8.18 11.23 -3.60
N PRO A 11 -7.48 10.08 -3.63
CA PRO A 11 -6.76 9.62 -2.47
C PRO A 11 -5.67 10.61 -2.03
N SER A 12 -5.59 10.90 -0.74
CA SER A 12 -4.52 11.73 -0.17
C SER A 12 -3.15 11.02 -0.25
N PRO A 13 -2.03 11.74 -0.38
CA PRO A 13 -0.69 11.12 -0.33
C PRO A 13 -0.44 10.40 1.01
N ALA A 14 -0.95 10.99 2.11
CA ALA A 14 -0.76 10.45 3.45
C ALA A 14 -1.36 9.05 3.64
N SER A 15 -2.43 8.70 2.92
CA SER A 15 -3.00 7.35 2.98
C SER A 15 -2.14 6.28 2.30
N TYR A 16 -1.11 6.68 1.54
CA TYR A 16 -0.15 5.79 0.88
C TYR A 16 1.19 5.74 1.60
N LEU A 17 1.35 6.42 2.73
CA LEU A 17 2.61 6.50 3.45
C LEU A 17 3.21 5.12 3.73
N GLY A 18 2.40 4.15 4.18
CA GLY A 18 2.87 2.78 4.39
C GLY A 18 3.39 2.12 3.11
N SER A 19 2.77 2.37 1.96
CA SER A 19 3.23 1.85 0.66
C SER A 19 4.51 2.56 0.17
N TYR A 20 4.68 3.84 0.46
CA TYR A 20 5.91 4.58 0.17
C TYR A 20 7.08 4.07 1.02
N LEU A 21 6.87 3.94 2.34
CA LEU A 21 7.89 3.46 3.28
C LEU A 21 8.36 2.05 2.97
N ARG A 22 7.46 1.17 2.53
CA ARG A 22 7.81 -0.19 2.08
C ARG A 22 8.81 -0.19 0.92
N GLY A 23 8.72 0.77 0.01
CA GLY A 23 9.68 0.91 -1.08
C GLY A 23 11.10 1.25 -0.63
N LEU A 24 11.25 1.82 0.57
CA LEU A 24 12.55 2.20 1.12
C LEU A 24 13.24 1.05 1.86
N VAL A 25 12.55 -0.06 2.14
CA VAL A 25 13.05 -1.17 2.96
C VAL A 25 14.41 -1.71 2.48
N PRO A 26 14.64 -2.01 1.18
CA PRO A 26 15.94 -2.53 0.74
C PRO A 26 17.10 -1.57 1.00
N THR A 27 16.88 -0.27 0.75
CA THR A 27 17.91 0.77 0.94
C THR A 27 18.17 1.02 2.43
N VAL A 28 17.10 1.16 3.23
CA VAL A 28 17.20 1.42 4.66
C VAL A 28 17.86 0.25 5.39
N ALA A 29 17.58 -0.99 5.01
CA ALA A 29 18.19 -2.16 5.63
C ALA A 29 19.72 -2.18 5.48
N VAL A 30 20.22 -1.92 4.26
CA VAL A 30 21.68 -1.87 4.01
C VAL A 30 22.30 -0.63 4.65
N ALA A 31 21.68 0.54 4.50
CA ALA A 31 22.20 1.80 5.06
C ALA A 31 22.24 1.79 6.60
N ALA A 32 21.26 1.16 7.26
CA ALA A 32 21.24 1.01 8.70
C ALA A 32 22.41 0.15 9.20
N LEU A 33 22.72 -0.95 8.50
CA LEU A 33 23.84 -1.81 8.86
C LEU A 33 25.19 -1.12 8.62
N GLU A 34 25.35 -0.42 7.50
CA GLU A 34 26.53 0.40 7.23
C GLU A 34 26.74 1.47 8.30
N SER A 35 25.67 2.19 8.69
CA SER A 35 25.72 3.19 9.76
C SER A 35 26.09 2.59 11.11
N SER A 36 25.67 1.34 11.36
CA SER A 36 26.01 0.59 12.57
C SER A 36 27.38 -0.10 12.52
N ALA A 37 28.13 0.03 11.42
CA ALA A 37 29.35 -0.74 11.21
C ALA A 37 30.42 -0.50 12.29
N GLY A 38 30.48 0.71 12.84
CA GLY A 38 31.39 1.05 13.95
C GLY A 38 31.03 0.38 15.29
N LEU A 39 29.82 -0.15 15.44
CA LEU A 39 29.34 -0.84 16.65
C LEU A 39 29.39 -2.37 16.52
N LEU A 40 29.87 -2.89 15.38
CA LEU A 40 29.81 -4.32 15.11
C LEU A 40 30.84 -5.10 15.93
N PRO A 41 30.45 -6.23 16.55
CA PRO A 41 31.36 -7.08 17.31
C PRO A 41 32.57 -7.56 16.49
N PRO A 42 33.72 -7.82 17.12
CA PRO A 42 34.90 -8.41 16.47
C PRO A 42 34.62 -9.76 15.78
N VAL A 43 33.52 -10.42 16.17
CA VAL A 43 32.97 -11.63 15.53
C VAL A 43 32.69 -11.41 14.04
N LEU A 44 32.14 -10.26 13.64
CA LEU A 44 31.85 -9.95 12.24
C LEU A 44 33.11 -9.72 11.41
N ALA A 45 34.14 -9.14 12.02
CA ALA A 45 35.45 -9.04 11.37
C ALA A 45 36.05 -10.43 11.11
N GLY A 46 35.97 -11.35 12.08
CA GLY A 46 36.40 -12.75 11.90
C GLY A 46 35.63 -13.50 10.80
N LEU A 47 34.31 -13.33 10.75
CA LEU A 47 33.45 -13.88 9.69
C LEU A 47 33.79 -13.30 8.31
N SER A 48 34.00 -11.99 8.21
CA SER A 48 34.34 -11.33 6.95
C SER A 48 35.67 -11.82 6.38
N SER A 49 36.65 -12.09 7.23
CA SER A 49 37.95 -12.64 6.84
C SER A 49 37.84 -14.08 6.37
N SER A 50 37.03 -14.89 7.06
CA SER A 50 36.79 -16.31 6.70
C SER A 50 36.07 -16.46 5.37
N LEU A 51 35.15 -15.53 5.08
CA LEU A 51 34.37 -15.50 3.84
C LEU A 51 34.98 -14.60 2.76
N ALA A 52 36.16 -14.02 2.99
CA ALA A 52 36.73 -13.00 2.11
C ALA A 52 36.91 -13.47 0.67
N PHE A 53 37.28 -14.74 0.47
CA PHE A 53 37.39 -15.34 -0.86
C PHE A 53 36.04 -15.34 -1.59
N VAL A 54 34.99 -15.84 -0.92
CA VAL A 54 33.63 -15.92 -1.48
C VAL A 54 33.09 -14.51 -1.73
N LEU A 55 33.27 -13.59 -0.80
CA LEU A 55 32.78 -12.21 -0.91
C LEU A 55 33.48 -11.44 -2.02
N LYS A 56 34.81 -11.58 -2.18
CA LYS A 56 35.53 -10.94 -3.30
C LYS A 56 35.12 -11.50 -4.65
N TRP A 57 34.85 -12.80 -4.72
CA TRP A 57 34.39 -13.44 -5.94
C TRP A 57 32.95 -13.02 -6.30
N ALA A 58 32.03 -13.04 -5.33
CA ALA A 58 30.62 -12.73 -5.56
C ALA A 58 30.37 -11.22 -5.71
N LEU A 59 31.08 -10.39 -4.95
CA LEU A 59 30.88 -8.94 -4.84
C LEU A 59 32.19 -8.18 -5.11
N PRO A 60 32.69 -8.19 -6.36
CA PRO A 60 33.89 -7.44 -6.70
C PRO A 60 33.66 -5.93 -6.51
N GLY A 61 34.73 -5.23 -6.11
CA GLY A 61 34.71 -3.78 -5.86
C GLY A 61 34.39 -3.37 -4.41
N MET A 62 34.10 -4.33 -3.52
CA MET A 62 33.90 -4.07 -2.08
C MET A 62 35.03 -4.64 -1.22
N SER A 63 35.24 -4.02 -0.06
CA SER A 63 35.99 -4.68 1.02
C SER A 63 35.20 -5.88 1.56
N PRO A 64 35.85 -6.91 2.15
CA PRO A 64 35.14 -8.06 2.71
C PRO A 64 34.11 -7.68 3.77
N VAL A 65 34.37 -6.60 4.52
CA VAL A 65 33.44 -6.08 5.53
C VAL A 65 32.21 -5.46 4.86
N GLU A 66 32.39 -4.62 3.84
CA GLU A 66 31.29 -4.04 3.05
C GLU A 66 30.45 -5.11 2.36
N GLY A 67 31.09 -6.12 1.78
CA GLY A 67 30.40 -7.25 1.16
C GLY A 67 29.54 -8.02 2.16
N LEU A 68 30.06 -8.25 3.36
CA LEU A 68 29.31 -8.90 4.44
C LEU A 68 28.11 -8.04 4.88
N LEU A 69 28.30 -6.72 5.03
CA LEU A 69 27.22 -5.78 5.41
C LEU A 69 26.11 -5.74 4.36
N TYR A 70 26.48 -5.72 3.08
CA TYR A 70 25.53 -5.76 1.98
C TYR A 70 24.69 -7.04 2.00
N VAL A 71 25.32 -8.20 2.17
CA VAL A 71 24.62 -9.50 2.25
C VAL A 71 23.70 -9.53 3.47
N LEU A 72 24.16 -9.10 4.64
CA LEU A 72 23.32 -9.04 5.85
C LEU A 72 22.15 -8.06 5.67
N GLY A 73 22.35 -6.94 4.99
CA GLY A 73 21.29 -5.98 4.70
C GLY A 73 20.25 -6.53 3.74
N ALA A 74 20.69 -7.27 2.72
CA ALA A 74 19.80 -7.99 1.82
C ALA A 74 18.98 -9.05 2.57
N LEU A 75 19.62 -9.85 3.44
CA LEU A 75 18.93 -10.84 4.27
C LEU A 75 17.92 -10.20 5.20
N LEU A 76 18.26 -9.07 5.85
CA LEU A 76 17.36 -8.33 6.72
C LEU A 76 16.14 -7.80 5.95
N ALA A 77 16.37 -7.19 4.77
CA ALA A 77 15.28 -6.70 3.92
C ALA A 77 14.35 -7.83 3.46
N ILE A 78 14.92 -8.96 3.03
CA ILE A 78 14.16 -10.14 2.61
C ILE A 78 13.37 -10.71 3.79
N LEU A 79 13.95 -10.78 5.00
CA LEU A 79 13.27 -11.23 6.20
C LEU A 79 12.07 -10.34 6.53
N VAL A 80 12.25 -9.02 6.53
CA VAL A 80 11.14 -8.06 6.74
C VAL A 80 10.06 -8.24 5.68
N ALA A 81 10.44 -8.47 4.43
CA ALA A 81 9.50 -8.70 3.35
C ALA A 81 8.76 -10.04 3.47
N LEU A 82 9.43 -11.08 3.97
CA LEU A 82 8.84 -12.38 4.28
C LEU A 82 7.81 -12.26 5.40
N LEU A 83 8.12 -11.50 6.46
CA LEU A 83 7.19 -11.22 7.55
C LEU A 83 5.95 -10.43 7.06
N ASP A 84 6.14 -9.39 6.23
CA ASP A 84 5.01 -8.66 5.63
C ASP A 84 4.15 -9.58 4.74
N TRP A 85 4.78 -10.48 3.99
CA TRP A 85 4.07 -11.46 3.19
C TRP A 85 3.27 -12.45 4.04
N ILE A 86 3.84 -12.99 5.12
CA ILE A 86 3.13 -13.93 6.01
C ILE A 86 1.95 -13.25 6.70
N ILE A 87 2.13 -12.02 7.18
CA ILE A 87 1.11 -11.30 7.96
C ILE A 87 0.02 -10.72 7.04
N ASN A 88 0.40 -10.07 5.94
CA ASN A 88 -0.52 -9.31 5.10
C ASN A 88 -0.92 -10.04 3.81
N VAL A 89 -0.32 -11.20 3.51
CA VAL A 89 -0.49 -11.96 2.25
C VAL A 89 -0.20 -11.08 1.01
N ARG A 90 0.71 -10.11 1.16
CA ARG A 90 1.11 -9.18 0.09
C ARG A 90 2.48 -9.55 -0.42
N VAL A 91 2.54 -10.10 -1.63
CA VAL A 91 3.81 -10.49 -2.29
C VAL A 91 4.64 -9.28 -2.75
N GLY A 92 4.02 -8.10 -2.84
CA GLY A 92 4.62 -6.91 -3.47
C GLY A 92 5.96 -6.47 -2.86
N LEU A 93 6.10 -6.49 -1.52
CA LEU A 93 7.34 -6.08 -0.86
C LEU A 93 8.48 -7.10 -1.08
N LEU A 94 8.16 -8.39 -1.03
CA LEU A 94 9.11 -9.48 -1.26
C LEU A 94 9.62 -9.46 -2.70
N ALA A 95 8.70 -9.41 -3.66
CA ALA A 95 9.04 -9.33 -5.07
C ALA A 95 9.90 -8.08 -5.37
N PHE A 96 9.51 -6.92 -4.83
CA PHE A 96 10.28 -5.69 -5.01
C PHE A 96 11.69 -5.79 -4.43
N SER A 97 11.84 -6.30 -3.20
CA SER A 97 13.14 -6.44 -2.54
C SER A 97 14.07 -7.37 -3.34
N LEU A 98 13.56 -8.52 -3.78
CA LEU A 98 14.32 -9.45 -4.62
C LEU A 98 14.73 -8.81 -5.96
N VAL A 99 13.79 -8.16 -6.65
CA VAL A 99 14.06 -7.48 -7.93
C VAL A 99 15.08 -6.34 -7.75
N ALA A 100 15.04 -5.61 -6.64
CA ALA A 100 16.01 -4.55 -6.38
C ALA A 100 17.43 -5.11 -6.21
N PHE A 101 17.63 -6.12 -5.35
CA PHE A 101 18.96 -6.72 -5.16
C PHE A 101 19.48 -7.44 -6.40
N VAL A 102 18.63 -8.25 -7.05
CA VAL A 102 18.99 -8.94 -8.30
C VAL A 102 19.23 -7.93 -9.41
N GLY A 103 18.42 -6.88 -9.51
CA GLY A 103 18.56 -5.84 -10.53
C GLY A 103 19.87 -5.06 -10.40
N VAL A 104 20.29 -4.72 -9.18
CA VAL A 104 21.58 -4.08 -8.93
C VAL A 104 22.75 -4.97 -9.35
N GLU A 105 22.72 -6.26 -8.98
CA GLU A 105 23.79 -7.20 -9.35
C GLU A 105 23.78 -7.56 -10.84
N ALA A 106 22.59 -7.68 -11.44
CA ALA A 106 22.47 -7.90 -12.89
C ALA A 106 23.01 -6.70 -13.67
N LEU A 107 22.68 -5.47 -13.27
CA LEU A 107 23.20 -4.27 -13.90
C LEU A 107 24.73 -4.19 -13.78
N ARG A 108 25.28 -4.56 -12.62
CA ARG A 108 26.72 -4.67 -12.41
C ARG A 108 27.37 -5.64 -13.39
N VAL A 109 26.82 -6.84 -13.52
CA VAL A 109 27.36 -7.89 -14.40
C VAL A 109 27.26 -7.48 -15.87
N VAL A 110 26.12 -6.94 -16.31
CA VAL A 110 25.89 -6.53 -17.69
C VAL A 110 26.79 -5.38 -18.12
N LEU A 111 27.04 -4.41 -17.22
CA LEU A 111 27.92 -3.28 -17.49
C LEU A 111 29.40 -3.56 -17.20
N GLY A 112 29.74 -4.72 -16.64
CA GLY A 112 31.12 -5.08 -16.29
C GLY A 112 31.75 -4.17 -15.22
N LEU A 113 30.96 -3.49 -14.40
CA LEU A 113 31.44 -2.51 -13.44
C LEU A 113 31.82 -3.14 -12.09
N SER A 114 32.94 -2.75 -11.51
CA SER A 114 33.28 -3.01 -10.12
C SER A 114 32.71 -1.91 -9.23
N LEU A 115 31.44 -2.07 -8.83
CA LEU A 115 30.79 -1.11 -7.94
C LEU A 115 31.31 -1.28 -6.50
N GLY A 116 31.45 -0.19 -5.76
CA GLY A 116 31.63 -0.22 -4.29
C GLY A 116 30.28 -0.32 -3.56
N LEU A 117 30.29 -0.29 -2.22
CA LEU A 117 29.06 -0.29 -1.42
C LEU A 117 28.20 0.96 -1.69
N GLY A 118 28.81 2.15 -1.67
CA GLY A 118 28.10 3.42 -1.90
C GLY A 118 27.41 3.49 -3.25
N ALA A 119 28.04 2.96 -4.31
CA ALA A 119 27.42 2.91 -5.65
C ALA A 119 26.23 1.94 -5.70
N ARG A 120 26.30 0.79 -5.01
CA ARG A 120 25.15 -0.13 -4.91
C ARG A 120 24.02 0.46 -4.09
N LEU A 121 24.32 1.18 -3.01
CA LEU A 121 23.33 1.92 -2.23
C LEU A 121 22.66 3.02 -3.06
N ALA A 122 23.41 3.72 -3.91
CA ALA A 122 22.85 4.68 -4.85
C ALA A 122 21.91 4.01 -5.87
N LEU A 123 22.26 2.82 -6.38
CA LEU A 123 21.35 2.08 -7.27
C LEU A 123 20.11 1.59 -6.53
N LEU A 124 20.24 1.06 -5.31
CA LEU A 124 19.10 0.65 -4.48
C LEU A 124 18.18 1.83 -4.17
N SER A 125 18.75 3.02 -3.91
CA SER A 125 17.95 4.23 -3.68
C SER A 125 17.22 4.67 -4.95
N LEU A 126 17.80 4.51 -6.14
CA LEU A 126 17.11 4.70 -7.42
C LEU A 126 15.94 3.73 -7.61
N PHE A 127 16.13 2.43 -7.32
CA PHE A 127 15.04 1.46 -7.34
C PHE A 127 13.93 1.83 -6.35
N SER A 128 14.30 2.27 -5.14
CA SER A 128 13.38 2.71 -4.09
C SER A 128 12.61 3.97 -4.50
N ALA A 129 13.28 4.94 -5.12
CA ALA A 129 12.66 6.13 -5.68
C ALA A 129 11.68 5.76 -6.82
N GLY A 130 12.09 4.84 -7.70
CA GLY A 130 11.22 4.29 -8.75
C GLY A 130 9.94 3.67 -8.20
N TRP A 131 10.02 2.94 -7.09
CA TRP A 131 8.84 2.42 -6.39
C TRP A 131 7.93 3.54 -5.86
N VAL A 132 8.50 4.53 -5.16
CA VAL A 132 7.72 5.66 -4.63
C VAL A 132 6.99 6.41 -5.74
N LEU A 133 7.68 6.64 -6.87
CA LEU A 133 7.09 7.24 -8.06
C LEU A 133 5.98 6.37 -8.65
N ALA A 134 6.20 5.05 -8.78
CA ALA A 134 5.18 4.13 -9.28
C ALA A 134 3.92 4.11 -8.39
N VAL A 135 4.09 4.13 -7.06
CA VAL A 135 2.98 4.23 -6.11
C VAL A 135 2.23 5.55 -6.28
N ASP A 136 2.94 6.67 -6.43
CA ASP A 136 2.30 7.98 -6.60
C ASP A 136 1.58 8.11 -7.94
N LEU A 137 2.16 7.60 -9.04
CA LEU A 137 1.49 7.51 -10.33
C LEU A 137 0.21 6.69 -10.23
N ARG A 138 0.28 5.51 -9.59
CA ARG A 138 -0.91 4.67 -9.36
C ARG A 138 -1.97 5.41 -8.55
N ARG A 139 -1.59 6.11 -7.48
CA ARG A 139 -2.50 6.91 -6.64
C ARG A 139 -3.25 7.96 -7.47
N ARG A 140 -2.54 8.70 -8.33
CA ARG A 140 -3.11 9.77 -9.17
C ARG A 140 -4.15 9.28 -10.18
N THR A 141 -4.13 8.00 -10.53
CA THR A 141 -5.12 7.44 -11.46
C THR A 141 -6.52 7.32 -10.86
N TYR A 142 -6.65 7.20 -9.54
CA TYR A 142 -7.95 6.97 -8.90
C TYR A 142 -8.67 8.28 -8.58
N ARG A 143 -9.93 8.34 -8.99
CA ARG A 143 -10.89 9.41 -8.68
C ARG A 143 -12.18 8.80 -8.13
N TYR A 144 -12.72 9.49 -7.13
CA TYR A 144 -13.95 9.11 -6.44
C TYR A 144 -14.98 10.21 -6.61
N PHE A 145 -16.24 9.82 -6.74
CA PHE A 145 -17.34 10.75 -6.69
C PHE A 145 -18.54 10.15 -5.98
N VAL A 146 -19.29 11.02 -5.31
CA VAL A 146 -20.56 10.73 -4.64
C VAL A 146 -21.59 11.66 -5.27
N GLY A 147 -22.61 11.05 -5.86
CA GLY A 147 -23.79 11.72 -6.40
C GLY A 147 -25.05 11.29 -5.66
N TYR A 148 -26.19 11.91 -5.99
CA TYR A 148 -27.46 11.72 -5.29
C TYR A 148 -27.92 10.25 -5.19
N ARG A 149 -27.76 9.46 -6.27
CA ARG A 149 -28.18 8.04 -6.31
C ARG A 149 -27.04 7.09 -6.65
N LYS A 150 -25.78 7.55 -6.63
CA LYS A 150 -24.65 6.69 -6.99
C LYS A 150 -23.35 7.12 -6.35
N VAL A 151 -22.54 6.12 -6.05
CA VAL A 151 -21.15 6.25 -5.63
C VAL A 151 -20.29 5.64 -6.71
N GLY A 152 -19.29 6.36 -7.19
CA GLY A 152 -18.42 5.83 -8.23
C GLY A 152 -16.94 5.95 -7.94
N ILE A 153 -16.24 4.94 -8.44
CA ILE A 153 -14.80 4.74 -8.36
C ILE A 153 -14.30 4.59 -9.79
N THR A 154 -13.43 5.49 -10.22
CA THR A 154 -12.77 5.41 -11.52
C THR A 154 -11.27 5.45 -11.32
N GLY A 155 -10.52 4.72 -12.15
CA GLY A 155 -9.07 4.81 -12.16
C GLY A 155 -8.39 3.56 -12.65
N GLY A 156 -7.18 3.32 -12.16
CA GLY A 156 -6.33 2.21 -12.57
C GLY A 156 -5.36 2.62 -13.68
N LEU A 157 -4.08 2.29 -13.46
CA LEU A 157 -2.97 2.66 -14.34
C LEU A 157 -2.83 1.71 -15.54
N LEU A 158 -2.78 0.41 -15.27
CA LEU A 158 -2.61 -0.63 -16.30
C LEU A 158 -3.95 -1.15 -16.85
N ARG A 159 -4.97 -1.19 -15.99
CA ARG A 159 -6.32 -1.62 -16.32
C ARG A 159 -7.28 -0.55 -15.85
N ARG A 160 -8.14 -0.07 -16.74
CA ARG A 160 -9.21 0.86 -16.40
C ARG A 160 -10.22 0.13 -15.52
N VAL A 161 -10.41 0.66 -14.31
CA VAL A 161 -11.40 0.23 -13.33
C VAL A 161 -12.44 1.33 -13.26
N GLU A 162 -13.66 1.01 -13.67
CA GLU A 162 -14.82 1.87 -13.45
C GLU A 162 -15.86 1.07 -12.70
N ARG A 163 -16.30 1.60 -11.57
CA ARG A 163 -17.30 0.96 -10.73
C ARG A 163 -18.29 2.01 -10.28
N TYR A 164 -19.56 1.70 -10.46
CA TYR A 164 -20.68 2.52 -10.02
C TYR A 164 -21.53 1.66 -9.11
N ILE A 165 -21.85 2.18 -7.93
CA ILE A 165 -22.70 1.55 -6.93
C ILE A 165 -23.92 2.43 -6.81
N SER A 166 -25.10 1.90 -7.09
CA SER A 166 -26.36 2.62 -6.88
C SER A 166 -26.57 2.85 -5.38
N GLY A 167 -26.98 4.05 -4.99
CA GLY A 167 -27.24 4.43 -3.58
C GLY A 167 -28.27 3.52 -2.93
N ASP A 168 -29.31 3.13 -3.69
CA ASP A 168 -30.36 2.21 -3.26
C ASP A 168 -29.83 0.80 -2.90
N MET A 169 -28.62 0.44 -3.37
CA MET A 169 -27.96 -0.84 -3.10
C MET A 169 -26.94 -0.76 -1.96
N VAL A 170 -26.73 0.42 -1.37
CA VAL A 170 -25.83 0.60 -0.22
C VAL A 170 -26.61 0.25 1.04
N SER A 171 -26.29 -0.89 1.65
CA SER A 171 -26.94 -1.36 2.88
C SER A 171 -26.31 -0.75 4.13
N ASP A 172 -25.00 -0.47 4.08
CA ASP A 172 -24.24 0.10 5.20
C ASP A 172 -23.02 0.89 4.68
N VAL A 173 -22.49 1.81 5.48
CA VAL A 173 -21.30 2.60 5.15
C VAL A 173 -20.33 2.59 6.32
N ILE A 174 -19.19 1.92 6.13
CA ILE A 174 -18.18 1.78 7.16
C ILE A 174 -17.05 2.79 6.94
N VAL A 175 -16.72 3.54 7.98
CA VAL A 175 -15.60 4.50 7.97
C VAL A 175 -14.42 3.92 8.75
N VAL A 176 -13.30 3.69 8.07
CA VAL A 176 -12.06 3.21 8.66
C VAL A 176 -11.05 4.34 8.72
N LYS A 177 -10.66 4.78 9.92
CA LYS A 177 -9.62 5.81 10.13
C LYS A 177 -8.38 5.15 10.75
N PRO A 178 -7.29 4.94 9.99
CA PRO A 178 -6.05 4.46 10.58
C PRO A 178 -5.51 5.50 11.58
N LEU A 179 -4.57 5.12 12.46
CA LEU A 179 -3.94 6.03 13.44
C LEU A 179 -3.45 7.33 12.80
N LEU A 180 -2.67 7.22 11.71
CA LEU A 180 -2.23 8.37 10.91
C LEU A 180 -3.39 9.13 10.25
N GLY A 181 -4.46 8.41 9.88
CA GLY A 181 -5.66 9.01 9.32
C GLY A 181 -6.42 9.87 10.32
N ARG A 182 -6.47 9.46 11.59
CA ARG A 182 -7.05 10.27 12.68
C ARG A 182 -6.27 11.57 12.91
N LEU A 183 -4.94 11.52 12.83
CA LEU A 183 -4.08 12.69 13.01
C LEU A 183 -4.12 13.64 11.80
N LEU A 184 -4.13 13.10 10.58
CA LEU A 184 -4.01 13.87 9.33
C LEU A 184 -5.36 14.12 8.63
N GLY A 185 -6.48 13.75 9.26
CA GLY A 185 -7.84 14.03 8.76
C GLY A 185 -8.26 13.24 7.53
N PHE A 186 -7.71 12.03 7.32
CA PHE A 186 -8.09 11.15 6.22
C PHE A 186 -8.62 9.80 6.70
N GLY A 187 -9.44 9.14 5.87
CA GLY A 187 -9.91 7.79 6.14
C GLY A 187 -10.39 7.09 4.88
N HIS A 188 -10.85 5.86 5.07
CA HIS A 188 -11.44 5.04 4.01
C HIS A 188 -12.94 4.93 4.25
N VAL A 189 -13.74 5.20 3.23
CA VAL A 189 -15.20 5.03 3.28
C VAL A 189 -15.57 3.84 2.43
N VAL A 190 -16.10 2.80 3.06
CA VAL A 190 -16.42 1.52 2.45
C VAL A 190 -17.94 1.41 2.33
N PRO A 191 -18.52 1.66 1.15
CA PRO A 191 -19.93 1.35 0.92
C PRO A 191 -20.08 -0.17 0.87
N VAL A 192 -20.96 -0.71 1.71
CA VAL A 192 -21.28 -2.12 1.78
C VAL A 192 -22.59 -2.36 1.04
N THR A 193 -22.60 -3.31 0.11
CA THR A 193 -23.83 -3.75 -0.56
C THR A 193 -24.24 -5.15 -0.10
N PRO A 194 -25.52 -5.54 -0.29
CA PRO A 194 -26.01 -6.89 0.01
C PRO A 194 -25.22 -8.01 -0.70
N SER A 195 -24.62 -7.73 -1.85
CA SER A 195 -23.78 -8.67 -2.61
C SER A 195 -22.35 -8.83 -2.07
N GLY A 196 -22.03 -8.22 -0.92
CA GLY A 196 -20.70 -8.27 -0.31
C GLY A 196 -19.67 -7.32 -0.95
N LEU A 197 -20.12 -6.40 -1.81
CA LEU A 197 -19.27 -5.34 -2.36
C LEU A 197 -18.78 -4.46 -1.21
N GLY A 198 -17.49 -4.14 -1.18
CA GLY A 198 -16.85 -3.37 -0.10
C GLY A 198 -16.19 -4.24 0.97
N LEU A 199 -16.61 -5.49 1.10
CA LEU A 199 -15.88 -6.53 1.82
C LEU A 199 -14.84 -7.09 0.84
N GLY A 200 -13.57 -7.24 1.24
CA GLY A 200 -12.50 -7.66 0.32
C GLY A 200 -12.76 -9.00 -0.38
N GLU A 201 -11.95 -9.33 -1.39
CA GLU A 201 -11.96 -10.62 -2.11
C GLU A 201 -11.86 -11.86 -1.20
N THR A 202 -11.53 -11.69 0.08
CA THR A 202 -11.61 -12.74 1.09
C THR A 202 -13.03 -13.31 1.26
N PHE A 203 -14.08 -12.60 0.81
CA PHE A 203 -15.45 -13.13 0.82
C PHE A 203 -15.68 -14.23 -0.24
N SER A 204 -15.05 -14.17 -1.43
CA SER A 204 -15.29 -15.15 -2.50
C SER A 204 -14.55 -16.47 -2.30
N VAL A 205 -13.46 -16.49 -1.53
CA VAL A 205 -12.82 -17.74 -1.08
C VAL A 205 -13.47 -18.28 0.20
N GLY A 206 -14.03 -17.40 1.04
CA GLY A 206 -14.69 -17.76 2.30
C GLY A 206 -16.09 -18.37 2.17
N ALA A 207 -16.82 -18.09 1.09
CA ALA A 207 -18.16 -18.66 0.88
C ALA A 207 -18.15 -20.10 0.32
N ALA A 208 -17.06 -20.53 -0.32
CA ALA A 208 -16.90 -21.87 -0.88
C ALA A 208 -16.03 -22.82 -0.03
N GLY A 209 -15.45 -22.32 1.07
CA GLY A 209 -14.43 -23.04 1.84
C GLY A 209 -14.50 -22.78 3.33
N ALA A 210 -15.70 -22.79 3.91
CA ALA A 210 -15.94 -22.69 5.35
C ALA A 210 -15.44 -23.94 6.11
N SER A 211 -14.17 -24.30 5.97
CA SER A 211 -13.50 -25.35 6.75
C SER A 211 -11.98 -25.46 6.49
N ALA A 212 -11.24 -24.38 6.20
CA ALA A 212 -9.77 -24.46 6.23
C ALA A 212 -9.13 -23.08 6.22
N PHE A 213 -8.93 -22.43 7.37
CA PHE A 213 -7.72 -21.66 7.68
C PHE A 213 -7.82 -21.21 9.14
N LYS A 214 -7.39 -22.12 10.01
CA LYS A 214 -7.21 -21.92 11.45
C LYS A 214 -5.89 -21.16 11.61
N GLY A 215 -5.95 -19.85 11.84
CA GLY A 215 -4.77 -19.01 12.03
C GLY A 215 -5.08 -17.83 12.93
N LEU A 216 -5.03 -18.07 14.24
CA LEU A 216 -5.01 -17.05 15.30
C LEU A 216 -6.31 -16.25 15.55
N ALA A 217 -7.41 -16.98 15.79
CA ALA A 217 -8.52 -16.45 16.58
C ALA A 217 -8.35 -16.89 18.04
N VAL A 218 -7.66 -16.08 18.85
CA VAL A 218 -7.75 -16.18 20.32
C VAL A 218 -9.11 -15.62 20.72
N GLY A 219 -10.12 -16.48 20.69
CA GLY A 219 -11.45 -16.21 21.21
C GLY A 219 -11.56 -16.72 22.64
N VAL A 220 -11.21 -15.87 23.61
CA VAL A 220 -11.69 -16.03 24.99
C VAL A 220 -12.85 -15.06 25.16
N GLY A 221 -14.06 -15.61 25.31
CA GLY A 221 -15.29 -14.87 25.56
C GLY A 221 -16.02 -14.45 24.28
N GLY A 222 -17.30 -14.83 24.20
CA GLY A 222 -18.24 -14.59 23.08
C GLY A 222 -17.92 -13.37 22.22
N GLY A 223 -17.27 -13.60 21.08
CA GLY A 223 -16.72 -12.55 20.23
C GLY A 223 -17.36 -12.57 18.85
N ARG A 224 -18.01 -11.48 18.50
CA ARG A 224 -18.45 -11.10 17.14
C ARG A 224 -17.39 -11.51 16.12
N ILE A 225 -17.78 -12.21 15.05
CA ILE A 225 -16.89 -12.46 13.90
C ILE A 225 -16.50 -11.08 13.34
N VAL A 226 -15.32 -10.58 13.70
CA VAL A 226 -14.78 -9.34 13.14
C VAL A 226 -14.43 -9.65 11.69
N ARG A 227 -15.33 -9.26 10.79
CA ARG A 227 -15.12 -9.34 9.35
C ARG A 227 -13.98 -8.40 9.00
N ASP A 228 -12.84 -8.94 8.58
CA ASP A 228 -11.70 -8.10 8.19
C ASP A 228 -12.04 -7.30 6.94
N ILE A 229 -12.20 -5.99 7.14
CA ILE A 229 -12.39 -5.04 6.05
C ILE A 229 -10.99 -4.75 5.50
N ALA A 230 -10.73 -5.17 4.27
CA ALA A 230 -9.49 -4.87 3.56
C ALA A 230 -9.73 -3.71 2.57
N PRO A 231 -9.69 -2.44 3.00
CA PRO A 231 -9.91 -1.30 2.12
C PRO A 231 -8.83 -1.26 1.03
N ARG A 232 -9.27 -1.29 -0.23
CA ARG A 232 -8.42 -1.14 -1.42
C ARG A 232 -8.95 -0.04 -2.32
N GLU A 233 -8.10 0.56 -3.14
CA GLU A 233 -8.44 1.75 -3.95
C GLU A 233 -9.62 1.54 -4.90
N TRP A 234 -9.82 0.29 -5.32
CA TRP A 234 -10.83 -0.13 -6.30
C TRP A 234 -12.15 -0.64 -5.65
N ASN A 235 -12.18 -0.78 -4.33
CA ASN A 235 -13.33 -1.28 -3.56
C ASN A 235 -13.94 -0.26 -2.60
N CYS A 236 -13.23 0.81 -2.31
CA CYS A 236 -13.69 1.83 -1.37
C CYS A 236 -13.18 3.21 -1.78
N LEU A 237 -13.79 4.24 -1.20
CA LEU A 237 -13.27 5.60 -1.31
C LEU A 237 -12.06 5.70 -0.39
N TYR A 238 -10.88 5.41 -0.94
CA TYR A 238 -9.65 5.21 -0.18
C TYR A 238 -8.96 6.54 0.12
N GLY A 239 -8.63 6.79 1.39
CA GLY A 239 -7.76 7.88 1.78
C GLY A 239 -8.36 9.28 1.55
N VAL A 240 -9.69 9.38 1.64
CA VAL A 240 -10.44 10.62 1.44
C VAL A 240 -10.30 11.56 2.63
N LYS A 241 -10.23 12.87 2.36
CA LYS A 241 -10.24 13.90 3.40
C LYS A 241 -11.64 14.05 3.99
N ASN A 242 -11.74 14.24 5.31
CA ASN A 242 -13.01 14.37 6.03
C ASN A 242 -13.99 13.21 5.73
N PRO A 243 -13.60 11.96 6.03
CA PRO A 243 -14.38 10.78 5.66
C PRO A 243 -15.79 10.74 6.28
N ASP A 244 -16.02 11.39 7.43
CA ASP A 244 -17.34 11.45 8.05
C ASP A 244 -18.33 12.23 7.17
N ARG A 245 -17.89 13.36 6.61
CA ARG A 245 -18.70 14.16 5.68
C ARG A 245 -19.08 13.34 4.44
N VAL A 246 -18.13 12.56 3.93
CA VAL A 246 -18.37 11.70 2.75
C VAL A 246 -19.37 10.59 3.09
N ARG A 247 -19.26 9.97 4.26
CA ARG A 247 -20.27 9.02 4.77
C ARG A 247 -21.64 9.67 4.86
N ASP A 248 -21.72 10.85 5.47
CA ASP A 248 -23.00 11.54 5.69
C ASP A 248 -23.67 11.90 4.36
N LEU A 249 -22.90 12.29 3.34
CA LEU A 249 -23.41 12.52 1.98
C LEU A 249 -23.94 11.24 1.30
N ILE A 250 -23.38 10.07 1.62
CA ILE A 250 -23.87 8.79 1.09
C ILE A 250 -25.18 8.38 1.79
N LEU A 251 -25.27 8.56 3.12
CA LEU A 251 -26.40 8.11 3.93
C LEU A 251 -27.60 9.05 3.87
N LEU A 252 -27.36 10.36 3.99
CA LEU A 252 -28.41 11.38 4.01
C LEU A 252 -28.80 11.85 2.61
N GLY A 253 -28.03 11.41 1.59
CA GLY A 253 -28.10 11.94 0.26
C GLY A 253 -27.62 13.39 0.19
N CYS A 254 -27.63 13.92 -1.02
CA CYS A 254 -27.29 15.31 -1.29
C CYS A 254 -28.56 16.04 -1.70
N ALA A 255 -28.83 17.20 -1.13
CA ALA A 255 -29.88 18.05 -1.70
C ALA A 255 -29.50 18.40 -3.15
N PRO A 256 -30.39 18.24 -4.14
CA PRO A 256 -30.12 18.68 -5.49
C PRO A 256 -29.90 20.20 -5.46
N GLN A 257 -28.68 20.65 -5.78
CA GLN A 257 -28.41 22.07 -5.99
C GLN A 257 -29.06 22.49 -7.31
N GLY A 258 -30.32 22.93 -7.23
CA GLY A 258 -30.99 23.61 -8.33
C GLY A 258 -32.40 23.11 -8.61
N ARG A 259 -33.36 23.45 -7.73
CA ARG A 259 -34.78 23.61 -8.12
C ARG A 259 -35.65 24.40 -7.13
N SER A 260 -35.07 25.31 -6.33
CA SER A 260 -35.85 26.10 -5.34
C SER A 260 -35.81 27.62 -5.54
N ALA A 261 -35.51 28.13 -6.74
CA ALA A 261 -35.52 29.58 -7.01
C ALA A 261 -36.39 30.03 -8.20
N GLY A 262 -37.22 29.15 -8.80
CA GLY A 262 -37.94 29.49 -10.03
C GLY A 262 -39.46 29.26 -10.05
N ALA A 263 -40.06 28.64 -9.02
CA ALA A 263 -41.49 28.29 -9.05
C ALA A 263 -42.40 29.20 -8.21
N ALA A 264 -41.84 30.20 -7.50
CA ALA A 264 -42.61 31.07 -6.61
C ALA A 264 -42.92 32.47 -7.20
N ALA A 265 -42.67 32.70 -8.49
CA ALA A 265 -42.83 34.01 -9.13
C ALA A 265 -43.75 34.01 -10.37
N ALA A 266 -44.61 33.01 -10.55
CA ALA A 266 -45.57 32.93 -11.67
C ALA A 266 -47.05 32.84 -11.24
N GLU A 267 -47.34 33.07 -9.96
CA GLU A 267 -48.72 33.22 -9.47
C GLU A 267 -48.81 34.45 -8.55
N ARG A 268 -48.65 35.65 -9.11
CA ARG A 268 -49.27 36.90 -8.64
C ARG A 268 -49.47 37.86 -9.80
#